data_AF-A0AAD5BXD0-F1
#
_entry.id   AF-A0AAD5BXD0-F1
#
_cell.length_a   1.000
_cell.length_b   1.000
_cell.length_c   1.000
_cell.angle_alpha   90.00
_cell.angle_beta   90.00
_cell.angle_gamma   90.00
#
_symmetry.space_group_name_H-M   'P 1'
#
loop_
_entity.id
_entity.type
_entity.pdbx_description
1 polymer ?
#
loop_
_entity_poly.entity_id
_entity_poly.type
_entity_poly.pdbx_seq_one_letter_code
_entity_poly.pdbx_strand_id
1 'polypeptide(L)'
;AKSDVSLEDVTTLVEFGLQVFTASQDKLYAQVRWGNVLVNLLNNFRKKLTLKVDWRPFYDTLIKTHFARNTGPEGLRIRQRHFETVTSLVRSSRRFFPPGSAHEIWSEFSTTFVKTVLTVNDLVEIEFQIST
;
A
#
# COMPACT_ATOMS: atom_id res chain seq x y z
N ALA A 1 21.88 4.15 26.80
CA ALA A 1 22.19 5.01 25.65
C ALA A 1 21.00 5.04 24.71
N LYS A 2 20.39 6.21 24.44
CA LYS A 2 19.50 6.34 23.28
C LYS A 2 20.44 6.43 22.08
N SER A 3 20.65 5.31 21.39
CA SER A 3 21.32 5.34 20.09
C SER A 3 20.42 6.14 19.17
N ASP A 4 20.89 7.29 18.67
CA ASP A 4 20.20 7.97 17.59
C ASP A 4 20.26 7.05 16.37
N VAL A 5 19.09 6.73 15.82
CA VAL A 5 18.97 5.92 14.61
C VAL A 5 19.19 6.85 13.42
N SER A 6 20.12 6.48 12.52
CA SER A 6 20.37 7.24 11.30
C SER A 6 19.12 7.29 10.42
N LEU A 7 18.72 8.49 9.98
CA LEU A 7 17.60 8.64 9.06
C LEU A 7 17.89 8.08 7.66
N GLU A 8 19.17 8.01 7.29
CA GLU A 8 19.63 7.39 6.06
C GLU A 8 19.36 5.88 6.09
N ASP A 9 19.75 5.21 7.19
CA ASP A 9 19.50 3.78 7.36
C ASP A 9 18.00 3.45 7.35
N VAL A 10 17.18 4.31 7.98
CA VAL A 10 15.71 4.16 7.95
C VAL A 10 15.18 4.33 6.52
N THR A 11 15.71 5.28 5.75
CA THR A 11 15.34 5.51 4.36
C THR A 11 15.65 4.28 3.51
N THR A 12 16.89 3.78 3.57
CA THR A 12 17.31 2.56 2.87
C THR A 12 16.47 1.35 3.27
N LEU A 13 16.16 1.20 4.57
CA LEU A 13 15.32 0.11 5.06
C LEU A 13 13.88 0.19 4.53
N VAL A 14 13.29 1.39 4.46
CA VAL A 14 11.94 1.58 3.90
C VAL A 14 11.94 1.25 2.41
N GLU A 15 12.91 1.74 1.65
CA GLU A 15 13.01 1.46 0.20
C GLU A 15 13.19 -0.03 -0.07
N PHE A 16 14.10 -0.69 0.65
CA PHE A 16 14.28 -2.13 0.56
C PHE A 16 13.01 -2.89 0.96
N GLY A 17 12.38 -2.51 2.08
CA GLY A 17 11.14 -3.13 2.53
C GLY A 17 10.00 -3.01 1.51
N LEU A 18 9.89 -1.87 0.81
CA LEU A 18 8.93 -1.67 -0.28
C LEU A 18 9.22 -2.57 -1.49
N GLN A 19 10.50 -2.78 -1.82
CA GLN A 19 10.89 -3.75 -2.86
C GLN A 19 10.52 -5.17 -2.45
N VAL A 20 10.80 -5.58 -1.22
CA VAL A 20 10.44 -6.92 -0.72
C VAL A 20 8.93 -7.11 -0.65
N PHE A 21 8.18 -6.09 -0.23
CA PHE A 21 6.72 -6.11 -0.22
C PHE A 21 6.15 -6.33 -1.63
N THR A 22 6.68 -5.61 -2.62
CA THR A 22 6.28 -5.72 -4.04
C THR A 22 6.68 -7.07 -4.63
N ALA A 23 7.89 -7.55 -4.34
CA ALA A 23 8.38 -8.86 -4.79
C ALA A 23 7.60 -10.05 -4.20
N SER A 24 6.85 -9.81 -3.12
CA SER A 24 6.05 -10.82 -2.42
C SER A 24 4.55 -10.79 -2.79
N GLN A 25 4.17 -10.21 -3.94
CA GLN A 25 2.75 -10.04 -4.35
C GLN A 25 1.90 -11.32 -4.36
N ASP A 26 2.52 -12.49 -4.49
CA ASP A 26 1.88 -13.80 -4.47
C ASP A 26 1.77 -14.42 -3.06
N LYS A 27 2.32 -13.74 -2.03
CA LYS A 27 2.48 -14.27 -0.67
C LYS A 27 1.88 -13.32 0.36
N LEU A 28 0.57 -13.48 0.62
CA LEU A 28 -0.17 -12.58 1.52
C LEU A 28 0.44 -12.45 2.91
N TYR A 29 0.92 -13.56 3.48
CA TYR A 29 1.59 -13.55 4.79
C TYR A 29 2.88 -12.72 4.80
N ALA A 30 3.67 -12.78 3.73
CA ALA A 30 4.90 -12.01 3.61
C ALA A 30 4.58 -10.52 3.46
N GLN A 31 3.60 -10.17 2.62
CA GLN A 31 3.13 -8.80 2.46
C GLN A 31 2.56 -8.22 3.75
N VAL A 32 1.79 -8.99 4.52
CA VAL A 32 1.29 -8.55 5.84
C VAL A 32 2.44 -8.24 6.79
N ARG A 33 3.46 -9.12 6.87
CA ARG A 33 4.59 -8.91 7.78
C ARG A 33 5.41 -7.68 7.40
N TRP A 34 5.81 -7.58 6.14
CA TRP A 34 6.57 -6.43 5.66
C TRP A 34 5.75 -5.14 5.69
N GLY A 35 4.47 -5.20 5.34
CA GLY A 35 3.59 -4.04 5.39
C GLY A 35 3.45 -3.47 6.80
N ASN A 36 3.30 -4.33 7.83
CA ASN A 36 3.25 -3.85 9.22
C ASN A 36 4.58 -3.21 9.67
N VAL A 37 5.72 -3.76 9.27
CA VAL A 37 7.03 -3.15 9.54
C VAL A 37 7.14 -1.78 8.88
N LEU A 38 6.77 -1.68 7.60
CA LEU A 38 6.80 -0.43 6.84
C LEU A 38 5.84 0.63 7.42
N VAL A 39 4.61 0.26 7.78
CA VAL A 39 3.65 1.17 8.43
C VAL A 39 4.25 1.74 9.71
N ASN A 40 4.90 0.90 10.54
CA ASN A 40 5.54 1.37 11.76
C ASN A 40 6.71 2.32 11.47
N LEU A 41 7.59 1.99 10.53
CA LEU A 41 8.72 2.86 10.14
C LEU A 41 8.22 4.21 9.60
N LEU A 42 7.29 4.18 8.65
CA LEU A 42 6.73 5.36 8.02
C LEU A 42 6.01 6.26 9.04
N ASN A 43 5.28 5.68 10.00
CA ASN A 43 4.58 6.46 11.02
C ASN A 43 5.54 7.06 12.05
N ASN A 44 6.53 6.29 12.52
CA ASN A 44 7.50 6.74 13.53
C ASN A 44 8.43 7.84 13.00
N PHE A 45 8.83 7.76 11.73
CA PHE A 45 9.77 8.71 11.12
C PHE A 45 9.10 9.66 10.12
N ARG A 46 7.76 9.69 10.08
CA ARG A 46 6.94 10.40 9.07
C ARG A 46 7.40 11.80 8.73
N LYS A 47 7.71 12.61 9.75
CA LYS A 47 8.07 14.03 9.60
C LYS A 47 9.53 14.24 9.19
N LYS A 48 10.39 13.26 9.47
CA LYS A 48 11.84 13.32 9.28
C LYS A 48 12.30 12.71 7.96
N LEU A 49 11.51 11.80 7.40
CA LEU A 49 11.81 11.16 6.13
C LEU A 49 11.49 12.07 4.94
N THR A 50 12.35 11.99 3.94
CA THR A 50 12.17 12.56 2.60
C THR A 50 12.33 11.41 1.63
N LEU A 51 11.20 10.89 1.14
CA LEU A 51 11.13 9.72 0.26
C LEU A 51 10.30 10.05 -0.97
N LYS A 52 10.54 9.34 -2.07
CA LYS A 52 9.66 9.27 -3.22
C LYS A 52 9.16 7.84 -3.37
N VAL A 53 7.90 7.61 -3.03
CA VAL A 53 7.28 6.28 -3.08
C VAL A 53 6.34 6.21 -4.29
N ASP A 54 6.54 5.22 -5.14
CA ASP A 54 5.63 4.96 -6.26
C ASP A 54 4.30 4.37 -5.74
N TRP A 55 3.19 4.95 -6.20
CA TRP A 55 1.85 4.51 -5.81
C TRP A 55 1.41 3.26 -6.57
N ARG A 56 1.95 3.04 -7.79
CA ARG A 56 1.48 2.02 -8.72
C ARG A 56 1.57 0.59 -8.17
N PRO A 57 2.63 0.16 -7.46
CA PRO A 57 2.70 -1.18 -6.90
C PRO A 57 1.60 -1.48 -5.87
N PHE A 58 1.14 -0.48 -5.11
CA PHE A 58 0.03 -0.66 -4.17
C PHE A 58 -1.29 -0.84 -4.88
N TYR A 59 -1.54 -0.01 -5.90
CA TYR A 59 -2.72 -0.13 -6.75
C TYR A 59 -2.81 -1.52 -7.40
N ASP A 60 -1.73 -1.95 -8.03
CA ASP A 60 -1.64 -3.28 -8.66
C ASP A 60 -1.92 -4.40 -7.64
N THR A 61 -1.38 -4.28 -6.41
CA THR A 61 -1.62 -5.25 -5.33
C THR A 61 -3.10 -5.31 -4.95
N LEU A 62 -3.76 -4.15 -4.80
CA LEU A 62 -5.18 -4.10 -4.46
C LEU A 62 -6.04 -4.72 -5.59
N ILE A 63 -5.80 -4.31 -6.83
CA ILE A 63 -6.56 -4.79 -7.99
C ILE A 63 -6.39 -6.29 -8.19
N LYS A 64 -5.15 -6.78 -8.19
CA LYS A 64 -4.86 -8.21 -8.45
C LYS A 64 -5.35 -9.11 -7.33
N THR A 65 -5.21 -8.70 -6.07
CA THR A 65 -5.42 -9.59 -4.91
C THR A 65 -6.82 -9.49 -4.32
N HIS A 66 -7.45 -8.32 -4.33
CA HIS A 66 -8.74 -8.10 -3.65
C HIS A 66 -9.90 -7.90 -4.61
N PHE A 67 -9.65 -7.35 -5.80
CA PHE A 67 -10.69 -7.04 -6.78
C PHE A 67 -10.76 -8.03 -7.96
N ALA A 68 -9.85 -9.00 -8.03
CA ALA A 68 -9.95 -10.10 -8.97
C ALA A 68 -11.07 -11.08 -8.57
N ARG A 69 -11.84 -11.56 -9.55
CA ARG A 69 -12.94 -12.54 -9.37
C ARG A 69 -12.49 -13.89 -8.77
N ASN A 70 -11.19 -14.18 -8.77
CA ASN A 70 -10.66 -15.40 -8.19
C ASN A 70 -10.26 -15.15 -6.74
N THR A 71 -11.09 -15.61 -5.82
CA THR A 71 -10.67 -15.81 -4.44
C THR A 71 -9.72 -17.01 -4.41
N GLY A 72 -8.42 -16.75 -4.39
CA GLY A 72 -7.40 -17.80 -4.33
C GLY A 72 -7.59 -18.74 -3.13
N PRO A 73 -6.83 -19.84 -3.05
CA PRO A 73 -6.94 -20.83 -1.96
C PRO A 73 -6.59 -20.26 -0.57
N GLU A 74 -6.06 -19.04 -0.52
CA GLU A 74 -5.80 -18.27 0.68
C GLU A 74 -7.11 -17.99 1.46
N GLY A 75 -7.16 -18.36 2.74
CA GLY A 75 -8.37 -18.21 3.56
C GLY A 75 -8.83 -16.75 3.73
N LEU A 76 -10.14 -16.54 3.89
CA LEU A 76 -10.74 -15.19 4.02
C LEU A 76 -10.08 -14.33 5.11
N ARG A 77 -9.70 -14.95 6.24
CA ARG A 77 -9.07 -14.24 7.37
C ARG A 77 -7.72 -13.59 7.00
N ILE A 78 -6.87 -14.28 6.23
CA ILE A 78 -5.57 -13.71 5.83
C ILE A 78 -5.77 -12.62 4.77
N ARG A 79 -6.74 -12.79 3.86
CA ARG A 79 -7.09 -11.77 2.88
C ARG A 79 -7.58 -10.48 3.54
N GLN A 80 -8.47 -10.57 4.54
CA GLN A 80 -8.92 -9.41 5.29
C GLN A 80 -7.76 -8.66 5.96
N ARG A 81 -6.89 -9.38 6.69
CA ARG A 81 -5.70 -8.78 7.30
C ARG A 81 -4.76 -8.17 6.28
N HIS A 82 -4.60 -8.83 5.13
CA HIS A 82 -3.82 -8.30 4.03
C HIS A 82 -4.40 -6.98 3.52
N PHE A 83 -5.70 -6.91 3.28
CA PHE A 83 -6.37 -5.68 2.87
C PHE A 83 -6.17 -4.54 3.87
N GLU A 84 -6.37 -4.81 5.17
CA GLU A 84 -6.12 -3.84 6.24
C GLU A 84 -4.66 -3.35 6.24
N THR A 85 -3.68 -4.26 6.16
CA THR A 85 -2.27 -3.88 6.12
C THR A 85 -1.93 -3.05 4.88
N VAL A 86 -2.38 -3.45 3.68
CA VAL A 86 -2.09 -2.72 2.44
C VAL A 86 -2.72 -1.33 2.48
N THR A 87 -3.98 -1.21 2.92
CA THR A 87 -4.63 0.11 3.03
C THR A 87 -3.96 0.99 4.08
N SER A 88 -3.53 0.45 5.23
CA SER A 88 -2.73 1.20 6.21
C SER A 88 -1.40 1.67 5.63
N LEU A 89 -0.73 0.82 4.85
CA LEU A 89 0.53 1.17 4.20
C LEU A 89 0.36 2.27 3.15
N VAL A 90 -0.72 2.24 2.36
CA VAL A 90 -1.07 3.31 1.41
C VAL A 90 -1.28 4.64 2.15
N ARG A 91 -2.09 4.65 3.22
CA ARG A 91 -2.31 5.84 4.05
C ARG A 91 -1.00 6.42 4.58
N SER A 92 -0.13 5.57 5.14
CA SER A 92 1.17 5.97 5.69
C SER A 92 2.15 6.45 4.63
N SER A 93 2.04 5.93 3.40
CA SER A 93 2.92 6.27 2.27
C SER A 93 2.49 7.53 1.51
N ARG A 94 1.22 7.95 1.63
CA ARG A 94 0.62 9.00 0.78
C ARG A 94 1.40 10.30 0.69
N ARG A 95 2.00 10.78 1.80
CA ARG A 95 2.79 12.03 1.82
C ARG A 95 4.02 11.94 0.89
N PHE A 96 4.52 10.75 0.65
CA PHE A 96 5.73 10.48 -0.13
C PHE A 96 5.42 10.19 -1.60
N PHE A 97 4.14 10.22 -2.01
CA PHE A 97 3.77 10.05 -3.41
C PHE A 97 4.18 11.29 -4.23
N PRO A 98 4.58 11.09 -5.49
CA PRO A 98 4.86 12.19 -6.40
C PRO A 98 3.69 13.17 -6.53
N PRO A 99 3.96 14.47 -6.78
CA PRO A 99 2.91 15.38 -7.23
C PRO A 99 2.22 14.83 -8.48
N GLY A 100 0.90 14.95 -8.55
CA GLY A 100 0.11 14.42 -9.67
C GLY A 100 -0.41 13.00 -9.49
N SER A 101 0.11 12.23 -8.52
CA SER A 101 -0.34 10.84 -8.28
C SER A 101 -1.84 10.73 -8.01
N ALA A 102 -2.46 11.70 -7.33
CA ALA A 102 -3.91 11.68 -7.12
C ALA A 102 -4.68 11.66 -8.46
N HIS A 103 -4.32 12.52 -9.41
CA HIS A 103 -4.97 12.59 -10.72
C HIS A 103 -4.75 11.29 -11.52
N GLU A 104 -3.53 10.76 -11.52
CA GLU A 104 -3.21 9.49 -12.18
C GLU A 104 -4.01 8.33 -11.61
N ILE A 105 -4.07 8.22 -10.27
CA ILE A 105 -4.85 7.19 -9.57
C ILE A 105 -6.32 7.27 -9.98
N TRP A 106 -6.92 8.48 -9.97
CA TRP A 106 -8.31 8.68 -10.37
C TRP A 106 -8.58 8.32 -11.84
N SER A 107 -7.67 8.66 -12.75
CA SER A 107 -7.76 8.29 -14.16
C SER A 107 -7.73 6.77 -14.36
N GLU A 108 -6.88 6.07 -13.61
CA GLU A 108 -6.77 4.61 -13.67
C GLU A 108 -8.02 3.91 -13.08
N PHE A 109 -8.52 4.40 -11.94
CA PHE A 109 -9.73 3.86 -11.30
C PHE A 109 -10.97 4.06 -12.18
N SER A 110 -11.19 5.26 -12.72
CA SER A 110 -12.34 5.52 -13.60
C SER A 110 -12.34 4.62 -14.84
N THR A 111 -11.18 4.41 -15.45
CA THR A 111 -11.03 3.51 -16.61
C THR A 111 -11.27 2.04 -16.24
N THR A 112 -10.79 1.60 -15.07
CA THR A 112 -10.92 0.22 -14.61
C THR A 112 -12.34 -0.10 -14.12
N PHE A 113 -13.02 0.89 -13.52
CA PHE A 113 -14.42 0.81 -13.09
C PHE A 113 -15.36 0.56 -14.27
N VAL A 114 -15.13 1.22 -15.41
CA VAL A 114 -15.88 0.95 -16.65
C VAL A 114 -15.72 -0.51 -17.12
N LYS A 115 -14.66 -1.20 -16.70
CA LYS A 115 -14.33 -2.57 -17.11
C LYS A 115 -14.72 -3.65 -16.09
N THR A 116 -15.00 -3.30 -14.83
CA THR A 116 -15.20 -4.28 -13.75
C THR A 116 -16.36 -3.86 -12.85
N VAL A 117 -17.31 -4.77 -12.58
CA VAL A 117 -18.42 -4.54 -11.62
C VAL A 117 -17.87 -4.59 -10.19
N LEU A 118 -17.19 -3.52 -9.77
CA LEU A 118 -16.92 -3.23 -8.37
C LEU A 118 -18.08 -2.44 -7.79
N THR A 119 -18.48 -2.73 -6.55
CA THR A 119 -19.63 -2.08 -5.94
C THR A 119 -19.26 -0.67 -5.46
N VAL A 120 -20.24 0.22 -5.38
CA VAL A 120 -20.06 1.60 -4.87
C VAL A 120 -19.44 1.61 -3.45
N ASN A 121 -19.64 0.55 -2.66
CA ASN A 121 -19.04 0.41 -1.33
C ASN A 121 -17.51 0.18 -1.39
N ASP A 122 -17.02 -0.58 -2.37
CA ASP A 122 -15.59 -0.78 -2.60
C ASP A 122 -14.90 0.54 -2.99
N LEU A 123 -15.61 1.40 -3.72
CA LEU A 123 -15.15 2.73 -4.11
C LEU A 123 -15.11 3.69 -2.93
N VAL A 124 -16.12 3.70 -2.06
CA VAL A 124 -16.14 4.55 -0.86
C VAL A 124 -14.99 4.18 0.07
N GLU A 125 -14.67 2.89 0.20
CA GLU A 125 -13.58 2.46 1.07
C GLU A 125 -12.22 2.91 0.51
N ILE A 126 -11.96 2.73 -0.78
CA ILE A 126 -10.72 3.17 -1.46
C ILE A 126 -10.62 4.71 -1.55
N GLU A 127 -11.71 5.41 -1.85
CA GLU A 127 -11.78 6.87 -1.88
C GLU A 127 -11.48 7.46 -0.48
N PHE A 128 -12.08 6.88 0.56
CA PHE A 128 -11.79 7.22 1.96
C PHE A 128 -10.34 6.90 2.37
N GLN A 129 -9.66 6.01 1.63
CA GLN A 129 -8.26 5.68 1.85
C GLN A 129 -7.26 6.61 1.20
N ILE A 130 -7.58 7.07 0.00
CA ILE A 130 -6.61 7.74 -0.86
C ILE A 130 -6.82 9.26 -0.84
N SER A 131 -8.05 9.76 -0.60
CA SER A 131 -8.42 11.14 -0.94
C SER A 131 -8.60 12.13 0.22
N THR A 132 -8.37 11.75 1.48
CA THR A 132 -8.44 12.65 2.67
C THR A 132 -7.12 12.83 3.41
#